data_AF-A0A5K7ZRB7-F1
#
_entry.id   AF-A0A5K7ZRB7-F1
#
_cell.length_a   1.000
_cell.length_b   1.000
_cell.length_c   1.000
_cell.angle_alpha   90.00
_cell.angle_beta   90.00
_cell.angle_gamma   90.00
#
_symmetry.space_group_name_H-M   'P 1'
#
loop_
_entity.id
_entity.type
_entity.pdbx_description
1 polymer ?
#
loop_
_entity_poly.entity_id
_entity_poly.type
_entity_poly.pdbx_seq_one_letter_code
_entity_poly.pdbx_strand_id
1 'polypeptide(L)' 'MFADIFIQAGFSVDLLEYCDEKGRFHYHQWSPDQGPIYRSLLMDHRNRKGKLGSVSLIIDAFKSLLEAPV' A
#
# COMPACT_ATOMS: atom_id res chain seq x y z
N MET A 1 10.37 -9.19 -5.07
CA MET A 1 9.34 -8.76 -4.10
C MET A 1 8.16 -8.16 -4.85
N PHE A 2 6.93 -8.15 -4.31
CA PHE A 2 5.70 -7.78 -5.06
C PHE A 2 5.73 -6.41 -5.76
N ALA A 3 6.55 -5.46 -5.30
CA ALA A 3 6.75 -4.17 -5.96
C ALA A 3 7.54 -4.26 -7.28
N ASP A 4 8.44 -5.25 -7.40
CA ASP A 4 9.42 -5.31 -8.49
C ASP A 4 8.76 -5.43 -9.86
N ILE A 5 7.62 -6.12 -9.96
CA ILE A 5 6.87 -6.26 -11.22
C ILE A 5 6.36 -4.92 -11.74
N PHE A 6 5.97 -4.01 -10.84
CA PHE A 6 5.51 -2.67 -11.19
C PHE A 6 6.69 -1.76 -11.52
N ILE A 7 7.77 -1.83 -10.75
CA ILE A 7 9.01 -1.08 -11.00
C ILE A 7 9.57 -1.45 -12.38
N GLN A 8 9.64 -2.74 -12.70
CA GLN A 8 10.10 -3.23 -14.02
C GLN A 8 9.18 -2.78 -15.16
N ALA A 9 7.89 -2.54 -14.88
CA ALA A 9 6.93 -1.99 -15.84
C ALA A 9 6.98 -0.44 -15.94
N GLY A 10 7.94 0.21 -15.28
CA GLY A 10 8.13 1.67 -15.32
C GLY A 10 7.18 2.45 -14.41
N PHE A 11 6.75 1.86 -13.29
CA PHE A 11 5.99 2.57 -12.27
C PHE A 11 6.91 2.97 -11.10
N SER A 12 6.63 4.12 -10.51
CA SER A 12 7.06 4.41 -9.15
C SER A 12 6.12 3.69 -8.17
N VAL A 13 6.66 3.22 -7.05
CA VAL A 13 5.92 2.35 -6.12
C VAL A 13 6.12 2.80 -4.69
N ASP A 14 5.01 3.03 -3.99
CA ASP A 14 4.95 3.20 -2.54
C ASP A 14 4.24 2.01 -1.89
N LEU A 15 4.91 1.35 -0.95
CA LEU A 15 4.29 0.31 -0.14
C LEU A 15 3.51 0.96 0.99
N LEU A 16 2.18 0.92 0.93
CA LEU A 16 1.33 1.57 1.93
C LEU A 16 1.10 0.69 3.16
N GLU A 17 0.90 -0.61 2.96
CA GLU A 17 0.73 -1.58 4.04
C GLU A 17 1.38 -2.91 3.65
N TYR A 18 2.18 -3.50 4.54
CA TYR A 18 2.80 -4.80 4.31
C TYR A 18 3.37 -5.39 5.59
N CYS A 19 3.59 -6.70 5.61
CA CYS A 19 4.45 -7.33 6.61
C CYS A 19 5.85 -7.53 6.05
N ASP A 20 6.87 -7.16 6.82
CA ASP A 20 8.26 -7.46 6.47
C ASP A 20 8.60 -8.95 6.68
N GLU A 21 9.82 -9.32 6.29
CA GLU A 21 10.33 -10.69 6.42
C GLU A 21 10.39 -11.19 7.89
N LYS A 22 10.34 -10.28 8.86
CA LYS A 22 10.31 -10.59 10.30
C LYS A 22 8.87 -10.66 10.83
N GLY A 23 7.87 -10.54 9.97
CA GLY A 23 6.45 -10.54 10.32
C GLY A 23 5.99 -9.24 10.97
N ARG A 24 6.78 -8.16 10.94
CA ARG A 24 6.35 -6.86 11.47
C ARG A 24 5.48 -6.16 10.46
N PHE A 25 4.35 -5.65 10.91
CA PHE A 25 3.45 -4.87 10.07
C PHE A 25 3.96 -3.43 9.94
N HIS A 26 4.06 -2.95 8.70
CA HIS A 26 4.42 -1.60 8.31
C HIS A 26 3.22 -0.93 7.67
N TYR A 27 3.06 0.35 7.98
CA TYR A 27 2.02 1.22 7.44
C TYR A 27 2.62 2.58 7.12
N HIS A 28 2.36 3.09 5.93
CA HIS A 28 2.64 4.47 5.55
C HIS A 28 1.33 5.25 5.43
N GLN A 29 1.38 6.52 5.83
CA GLN A 29 0.18 7.36 5.86
C GLN A 29 -0.32 7.65 4.44
N TRP A 30 -1.60 7.39 4.21
CA TRP A 30 -2.34 7.73 2.99
C TRP A 30 -3.72 8.27 3.37
N SER A 31 -4.37 9.03 2.49
CA SER A 31 -5.69 9.63 2.76
C SER A 31 -6.83 8.83 2.14
N PRO A 32 -7.89 8.47 2.90
CA PRO A 32 -9.13 7.93 2.35
C PRO A 32 -9.79 8.80 1.29
N ASP A 33 -9.55 10.11 1.31
CA ASP A 33 -10.08 11.06 0.33
C ASP A 33 -9.51 10.83 -1.08
N GLN A 34 -8.35 10.16 -1.17
CA GLN A 34 -7.71 9.80 -2.45
C GLN A 34 -8.16 8.45 -3.00
N GLY A 35 -8.98 7.70 -2.24
CA GLY A 35 -9.43 6.37 -2.62
C GLY A 35 -9.49 5.45 -1.40
N PRO A 36 -10.68 5.17 -0.83
CA PRO A 36 -10.79 4.36 0.37
C PRO A 36 -10.49 2.89 0.10
N ILE A 37 -9.59 2.31 0.90
CA ILE A 37 -9.23 0.89 0.83
C ILE A 37 -9.83 0.18 2.05
N TYR A 38 -10.96 -0.50 1.86
CA TYR A 38 -11.69 -1.16 2.96
C TYR A 38 -10.84 -2.16 3.76
N ARG A 39 -9.91 -2.87 3.11
CA ARG A 39 -9.06 -3.88 3.75
C ARG A 39 -7.80 -3.30 4.42
N SER A 40 -7.69 -1.98 4.52
CA SER A 40 -6.57 -1.30 5.17
C SER A 40 -6.60 -1.41 6.70
N LEU A 41 -5.48 -1.04 7.34
CA LEU A 41 -5.38 -0.83 8.77
C LEU A 41 -6.49 0.09 9.30
N LEU A 42 -6.74 1.19 8.60
CA LEU A 42 -7.65 2.25 9.04
C LEU A 42 -9.13 1.86 8.90
N MET A 43 -9.48 1.03 7.91
CA MET A 43 -10.88 0.79 7.54
C MET A 43 -11.38 -0.63 7.81
N ASP A 44 -10.49 -1.63 7.90
CA ASP A 44 -10.91 -3.01 8.07
C ASP A 44 -11.59 -3.20 9.43
N HIS A 45 -12.83 -3.68 9.42
CA HIS A 45 -13.61 -3.86 10.64
C HIS A 45 -13.00 -4.83 11.65
N ARG A 46 -12.04 -5.66 11.21
CA ARG A 46 -11.32 -6.62 12.05
C ARG A 46 -10.12 -5.97 12.74
N ASN A 47 -9.62 -4.84 12.25
CA ASN A 47 -8.50 -4.08 12.82
C ASN A 47 -9.00 -2.98 13.75
N ARG A 48 -9.64 -3.36 14.86
CA ARG A 48 -10.23 -2.44 15.83
C ARG A 48 -9.73 -2.71 17.24
N LYS A 49 -9.97 -1.74 18.14
CA LYS A 49 -9.66 -1.88 19.58
C LYS A 49 -8.17 -2.19 19.84
N GLY A 50 -7.29 -1.59 19.04
CA GLY A 50 -5.84 -1.77 19.14
C GLY A 50 -5.34 -3.17 18.77
N LYS A 51 -6.16 -4.00 18.10
CA LYS A 51 -5.77 -5.33 17.65
C LYS A 51 -5.79 -5.40 16.13
N LEU A 52 -4.74 -5.99 15.55
CA LEU A 52 -4.69 -6.36 14.14
C LEU A 52 -5.33 -7.74 13.97
N GLY A 53 -6.55 -7.78 13.42
CA GLY A 53 -7.25 -9.02 13.10
C GLY A 53 -6.97 -9.54 11.69
N SER A 54 -6.49 -8.68 10.80
CA SER A 54 -6.03 -9.04 9.45
C SER A 54 -5.11 -7.96 8.91
N VAL A 55 -3.96 -8.36 8.38
CA VAL A 55 -3.04 -7.46 7.68
C VAL A 55 -3.22 -7.59 6.17
N SER A 56 -2.88 -6.54 5.44
CA SER A 56 -2.97 -6.48 3.99
C SER A 56 -1.60 -6.15 3.37
N LEU A 57 -1.42 -6.54 2.12
CA LEU A 57 -0.40 -5.97 1.24
C LEU A 57 -1.09 -4.92 0.36
N ILE A 58 -0.72 -3.66 0.53
CA ILE A 58 -1.25 -2.53 -0.25
C ILE A 58 -0.07 -1.80 -0.87
N ILE A 59 -0.17 -1.59 -2.18
CA ILE A 59 0.84 -0.94 -3.00
C ILE A 59 0.15 0.17 -3.77
N ASP A 60 0.70 1.38 -3.69
CA ASP A 60 0.38 2.46 -4.61
C ASP A 60 1.43 2.45 -5.73
N ALA A 61 0.99 2.24 -6.96
CA ALA A 61 1.85 2.20 -8.14
C ALA A 61 1.38 3.26 -9.12
N PHE A 62 2.22 4.26 -9.35
CA PHE A 62 1.86 5.45 -10.13
C PHE A 62 2.90 5.75 -11.21
N LYS A 63 2.44 6.39 -12.29
CA LYS A 63 3.30 6.98 -13.31
C LYS A 63 3.32 8.48 -13.13
N SER A 64 4.51 9.06 -13.05
CA SER A 64 4.66 10.50 -13.06
C SER A 64 4.28 11.03 -14.44
N LEU A 65 3.39 12.03 -14.50
CA LEU A 65 3.00 12.69 -15.75
C LEU A 65 4.16 13.45 -16.41
N LEU A 66 5.28 13.64 -15.70
CA LEU A 66 6.50 14.27 -16.24
C LEU A 66 7.31 13.34 -17.16
N GLU A 67 6.98 12.04 -17.22
CA GLU A 67 7.67 11.05 -18.07
C GLU A 67 6.83 10.61 -19.29
N ALA A 68 5.69 11.26 -19.55
CA ALA A 68 4.92 10.99 -20.77
C ALA A 68 5.74 11.44 -21.99
N PRO A 69 6.01 10.56 -22.98
CA PRO A 69 6.65 10.98 -24.21
C PRO A 69 5.78 12.02 -24.91
N VAL A 70 6.39 13.11 -25.35
CA VAL A 70 5.80 14.06 -26.33
C VAL A 70 5.65 13.35 -27.68
#